data_AF-A0A2V7XWQ5-F1
#
_entry.id   AF-A0A2V7XWQ5-F1
#
_cell.length_a   1.000
_cell.length_b   1.000
_cell.length_c   1.000
_cell.angle_alpha   90.00
_cell.angle_beta   90.00
_cell.angle_gamma   90.00
#
_symmetry.space_group_name_H-M   'P 1'
#
loop_
_entity.id
_entity.type
_entity.pdbx_description
1 polymer ?
#
loop_
_entity_poly.entity_id
_entity_poly.type
_entity_poly.pdbx_seq_one_letter_code
_entity_poly.pdbx_strand_id
1 'polypeptide(L)'
;MTNMIGIGPFITIPLLMTALGGPQAMLGWIVGVVIAITDGMVWSELGAALPGSGGTYVYLREGYGRERWGRPAAFLFIWQFILSGPLEIASGYI
;
A
#
# COMPACT_ATOMS: atom_id res chain seq x y z
N MET A 1 8.99 -6.19 -7.86
CA MET A 1 8.57 -4.84 -8.26
C MET A 1 7.73 -4.92 -9.54
N THR A 2 6.65 -5.72 -9.51
CA THR A 2 5.67 -5.85 -10.61
C THR A 2 4.23 -5.65 -10.10
N ASN A 3 4.02 -5.63 -8.78
CA ASN A 3 2.72 -5.39 -8.13
C ASN A 3 2.20 -3.94 -8.20
N MET A 4 2.96 -2.97 -8.73
CA MET A 4 2.49 -1.57 -8.74
C MET A 4 1.47 -1.28 -9.85
N ILE A 5 1.53 -2.01 -10.97
CA ILE A 5 0.55 -1.88 -12.06
C ILE A 5 -0.35 -3.13 -12.02
N GLY A 6 -1.37 -3.07 -11.17
CA GLY A 6 -2.44 -4.07 -11.15
C GLY A 6 -3.61 -3.67 -12.04
N ILE A 7 -4.74 -4.37 -11.90
CA ILE A 7 -5.98 -4.10 -12.67
C ILE A 7 -6.66 -2.77 -12.31
N GLY A 8 -6.19 -2.08 -11.26
CA GLY A 8 -6.76 -0.86 -10.69
C GLY A 8 -7.21 0.19 -11.72
N PRO A 9 -6.38 0.61 -12.69
CA PRO A 9 -6.78 1.61 -13.70
C PRO A 9 -8.00 1.19 -14.53
N PHE A 10 -8.15 -0.09 -14.85
CA PHE A 10 -9.29 -0.60 -15.64
C PHE A 10 -10.61 -0.53 -14.88
N ILE A 11 -10.56 -0.50 -13.54
CA ILE A 11 -11.73 -0.40 -12.67
C ILE A 11 -12.00 1.06 -12.29
N THR A 12 -10.96 1.81 -11.91
CA THR A 12 -11.11 3.16 -11.37
C THR A 12 -11.33 4.22 -12.43
N ILE A 13 -10.80 4.08 -13.66
CA ILE A 13 -11.00 5.06 -14.73
C ILE A 13 -12.49 5.22 -15.09
N PRO A 14 -13.25 4.13 -15.39
CA PRO A 14 -14.69 4.25 -15.63
C PRO A 14 -15.43 4.85 -14.45
N LEU A 15 -15.11 4.44 -13.22
CA LEU A 15 -15.72 4.93 -11.98
C LEU A 15 -15.51 6.44 -11.77
N LEU A 16 -14.28 6.94 -12.00
CA LEU A 16 -13.99 8.37 -11.92
C LEU A 16 -14.72 9.14 -13.02
N MET A 17 -14.74 8.60 -14.24
CA MET A 17 -15.42 9.24 -15.38
C MET A 17 -16.93 9.32 -15.18
N THR A 18 -17.58 8.29 -14.62
CA THR A 18 -19.02 8.32 -14.33
C THR A 18 -19.36 9.23 -13.17
N ALA A 19 -18.54 9.25 -12.11
CA ALA A 19 -18.78 10.08 -10.94
C ALA A 19 -18.59 11.57 -11.21
N LEU A 20 -17.58 11.94 -12.02
CA LEU A 20 -17.23 13.34 -12.25
C LEU A 20 -17.76 13.87 -13.59
N GLY A 21 -18.04 13.02 -14.58
CA GLY A 21 -18.74 13.39 -15.81
C GLY A 21 -17.93 14.18 -16.84
N GLY A 22 -16.60 14.21 -16.76
CA GLY A 22 -15.78 14.97 -17.71
C GLY A 22 -14.26 14.99 -17.43
N PRO A 23 -13.49 15.77 -18.20
CA PRO A 23 -12.02 15.81 -18.16
C PRO A 23 -11.41 16.14 -16.79
N GLN A 24 -12.18 16.79 -15.90
CA GLN A 24 -11.80 17.07 -14.51
C GLN A 24 -11.43 15.82 -13.71
N ALA A 25 -11.84 14.62 -14.14
CA ALA A 25 -11.40 13.36 -13.55
C ALA A 25 -9.87 13.21 -13.52
N MET A 26 -9.14 13.86 -14.44
CA MET A 26 -7.68 13.88 -14.46
C MET A 26 -7.07 14.57 -13.22
N LEU A 27 -7.78 15.47 -12.56
CA LEU A 27 -7.32 16.09 -11.32
C LEU A 27 -7.18 15.06 -10.19
N GLY A 28 -8.07 14.06 -10.13
CA GLY A 28 -7.97 12.97 -9.16
C GLY A 28 -6.68 12.17 -9.32
N TRP A 29 -6.22 11.98 -10.55
CA TRP A 29 -4.93 11.33 -10.83
C TRP A 29 -3.75 12.16 -10.39
N ILE A 30 -3.77 13.48 -10.62
CA ILE A 30 -2.72 14.38 -10.14
C ILE A 30 -2.61 14.33 -8.60
N VAL A 31 -3.75 14.35 -7.90
CA VAL A 31 -3.79 14.20 -6.44
C VAL A 31 -3.22 12.84 -6.02
N GLY A 32 -3.59 11.76 -6.72
CA GLY A 32 -3.04 10.42 -6.48
C GLY A 32 -1.51 10.36 -6.65
N VAL A 33 -0.96 11.03 -7.66
CA VAL A 33 0.50 11.10 -7.88
C VAL A 33 1.20 11.81 -6.72
N VAL A 34 0.67 12.94 -6.25
CA VAL A 34 1.26 13.68 -5.12
C VAL A 34 1.27 12.83 -3.85
N ILE A 35 0.16 12.13 -3.58
CA ILE A 35 0.07 11.21 -2.43
C ILE A 35 1.07 10.07 -2.57
N ALA A 36 1.17 9.44 -3.75
CA ALA A 36 2.08 8.33 -4.00
C ALA A 36 3.56 8.72 -3.85
N ILE A 37 3.94 9.93 -4.27
CA ILE A 37 5.32 10.44 -4.05
C ILE A 37 5.59 10.59 -2.56
N THR A 38 4.64 11.16 -1.81
CA THR A 38 4.79 11.37 -0.37
C THR A 38 4.92 10.03 0.37
N ASP A 39 4.08 9.05 0.03
CA ASP A 39 4.17 7.68 0.55
C ASP A 39 5.53 7.04 0.24
N GLY A 40 6.00 7.14 -1.01
CA GLY A 40 7.31 6.61 -1.42
C GLY A 40 8.48 7.22 -0.65
N MET A 41 8.41 8.50 -0.27
CA MET A 41 9.41 9.14 0.58
C MET A 41 9.42 8.54 2.00
N VAL A 42 8.25 8.30 2.60
CA VAL A 42 8.15 7.65 3.92
C VAL A 42 8.76 6.25 3.89
N TRP A 43 8.43 5.44 2.87
CA TRP A 43 9.01 4.11 2.72
C TRP A 43 10.53 4.14 2.52
N SER A 44 11.04 5.16 1.81
CA SER A 44 12.48 5.34 1.60
C SER A 44 13.20 5.67 2.91
N GLU A 45 12.64 6.56 3.72
CA GLU A 45 13.21 6.92 5.02
C GLU A 45 13.19 5.73 5.98
N LEU A 46 12.07 5.01 6.04
CA LEU A 46 11.90 3.83 6.88
C LEU A 46 12.85 2.70 6.48
N GLY A 47 13.06 2.48 5.18
CA GLY A 47 14.03 1.53 4.65
C GLY A 47 15.47 1.91 4.96
N ALA A 48 15.80 3.20 4.95
CA ALA A 48 17.13 3.69 5.31
C ALA A 48 17.38 3.61 6.84
N ALA A 49 16.37 3.89 7.66
CA ALA A 49 16.48 3.86 9.13
C ALA A 49 16.53 2.43 9.69
N LEU A 50 15.88 1.47 9.04
CA LEU A 50 15.82 0.07 9.46
C LEU A 50 16.33 -0.86 8.34
N PRO A 51 17.65 -0.86 8.04
CA PRO A 51 18.23 -1.57 6.89
C PRO A 51 18.29 -3.11 7.04
N GLY A 52 17.59 -3.68 8.02
CA GLY A 52 17.56 -5.11 8.30
C GLY A 52 16.56 -5.89 7.44
N SER A 53 16.66 -7.22 7.48
CA SER A 53 15.67 -8.10 6.85
C SER A 53 14.35 -8.11 7.64
N GLY A 54 13.24 -8.19 6.91
CA GLY A 54 11.90 -8.33 7.49
C GLY A 54 10.89 -7.22 7.15
N GLY A 55 11.31 -6.16 6.45
CA GLY A 55 10.42 -5.17 5.84
C GLY A 55 9.33 -4.63 6.79
N THR A 56 8.09 -4.58 6.31
CA THR A 56 6.93 -4.06 7.06
C THR A 56 6.75 -4.70 8.44
N TYR A 57 7.06 -5.99 8.60
CA TYR A 57 7.00 -6.65 9.91
C TYR A 57 7.95 -5.98 10.93
N VAL A 58 9.20 -5.70 10.51
CA VAL A 58 10.18 -5.04 11.37
C VAL A 58 9.79 -3.59 11.62
N TYR A 59 9.28 -2.90 10.61
CA TYR A 59 8.84 -1.52 10.73
C TYR A 59 7.72 -1.35 11.76
N LEU A 60 6.71 -2.23 11.72
CA LEU A 60 5.62 -2.23 12.71
C LEU A 60 6.13 -2.64 14.09
N ARG A 61 7.00 -3.65 14.17
CA ARG A 61 7.53 -4.14 15.45
C ARG A 61 8.37 -3.09 16.18
N GLU A 62 9.22 -2.38 15.45
CA GLU A 62 10.12 -1.39 16.02
C GLU A 62 9.43 -0.03 16.20
N GLY A 63 8.68 0.43 15.19
CA GLY A 63 7.99 1.72 15.22
C GLY A 63 6.91 1.82 16.30
N TYR A 64 6.21 0.72 16.59
CA TYR A 64 5.25 0.68 17.71
C TYR A 64 5.87 0.24 19.03
N GLY A 65 7.19 0.13 19.14
CA GLY A 65 7.90 -0.30 20.34
C GLY A 65 7.80 -1.81 20.56
N ARG A 66 8.96 -2.48 20.58
CA ARG A 66 9.07 -3.95 20.57
C ARG A 66 8.38 -4.64 21.74
N GLU A 67 8.34 -4.01 22.91
CA GLU A 67 7.77 -4.60 24.14
C GLU A 67 6.33 -4.16 24.45
N ARG A 68 5.80 -3.19 23.69
CA ARG A 68 4.44 -2.68 23.84
C ARG A 68 3.54 -3.22 22.73
N TRP A 69 3.26 -2.38 21.73
CA TRP A 69 2.30 -2.67 20.66
C TRP A 69 2.95 -3.24 19.40
N GLY A 70 4.28 -3.24 19.31
CA GLY A 70 4.99 -3.70 18.12
C GLY A 70 4.81 -5.20 17.83
N ARG A 71 4.88 -6.06 18.84
CA ARG A 71 4.69 -7.51 18.66
C ARG A 71 3.28 -7.88 18.19
N PRO A 72 2.18 -7.41 18.82
CA PRO A 72 0.85 -7.71 18.32
C PRO A 72 0.57 -7.08 16.94
N ALA A 73 1.03 -5.85 16.67
CA ALA A 73 0.85 -5.23 15.36
C ALA A 73 1.53 -6.03 14.23
N ALA A 74 2.78 -6.43 14.45
CA ALA A 74 3.54 -7.20 13.46
C ALA A 74 2.96 -8.63 13.27
N PHE A 75 2.41 -9.24 14.32
CA PHE A 75 1.68 -10.51 14.22
C PHE A 75 0.39 -10.38 13.41
N LEU A 76 -0.43 -9.36 13.70
CA LEU A 76 -1.67 -9.10 12.98
C LEU A 76 -1.41 -8.81 11.49
N PHE A 77 -0.32 -8.11 11.16
CA PHE A 77 0.09 -7.88 9.79
C PHE A 77 0.34 -9.20 9.03
N ILE A 78 1.09 -10.14 9.63
CA ILE A 78 1.32 -11.46 9.01
C ILE A 78 0.01 -12.21 8.82
N TRP A 79 -0.86 -12.21 9.85
CA TRP A 79 -2.17 -12.87 9.76
C TRP A 79 -3.05 -12.29 8.66
N GLN A 80 -3.10 -10.97 8.56
CA GLN A 80 -3.81 -10.26 7.50
C GLN A 80 -3.24 -10.64 6.14
N PHE A 81 -1.92 -10.69 5.98
CA PHE A 81 -1.29 -11.02 4.71
C PHE A 81 -1.53 -12.48 4.28
N ILE A 82 -1.53 -13.42 5.24
CA ILE A 82 -1.85 -14.83 4.99
C ILE A 82 -3.28 -14.99 4.44
N LEU A 83 -4.21 -14.14 4.89
CA LEU A 83 -5.59 -14.14 4.41
C LEU A 83 -5.73 -13.36 3.10
N SER A 84 -5.16 -12.15 3.00
CA SER A 84 -5.35 -11.27 1.85
C SER A 84 -4.57 -11.71 0.63
N GLY A 85 -3.35 -12.21 0.79
CA GLY A 85 -2.50 -12.62 -0.33
C GLY A 85 -3.15 -13.64 -1.26
N PRO A 86 -3.68 -14.77 -0.75
CA PRO A 86 -4.40 -15.74 -1.58
C PRO A 86 -5.67 -15.16 -2.23
N LEU A 87 -6.40 -14.29 -1.53
CA LEU A 87 -7.61 -13.66 -2.05
C LEU A 87 -7.29 -12.69 -3.19
N GLU A 88 -6.22 -11.90 -3.06
CA GLU A 88 -5.71 -11.01 -4.11
C GLU A 88 -5.34 -11.81 -5.36
N ILE A 89 -4.62 -12.93 -5.20
CA ILE A 89 -4.27 -13.83 -6.32
C ILE A 89 -5.54 -14.43 -6.95
N ALA A 90 -6.46 -14.95 -6.14
CA ALA A 90 -7.68 -15.59 -6.62
C ALA A 90 -8.62 -14.62 -7.36
N SER A 91 -8.63 -13.35 -6.97
CA SER A 91 -9.44 -12.30 -7.60
C SER A 91 -8.83 -11.73 -8.89
N GLY A 92 -7.60 -12.12 -9.24
CA GLY A 92 -6.90 -11.58 -10.42
C GLY A 92 -6.57 -10.08 -10.28
N TYR A 93 -6.48 -9.58 -9.04
CA TYR A 93 -6.09 -8.18 -8.76
C TYR A 93 -4.57 -7.93 -8.92
N ILE A 94 -3.83 -8.93 -9.40
CA ILE A 94 -2.37 -8.93 -9.60
C ILE A 94 -2.06 -9.28 -11.05
#